data_AF-A0A818IA13-F1
#
_entry.id   AF-A0A818IA13-F1
#
_cell.length_a   1.000
_cell.length_b   1.000
_cell.length_c   1.000
_cell.angle_alpha   90.00
_cell.angle_beta   90.00
_cell.angle_gamma   90.00
#
_symmetry.space_group_name_H-M   'P 1'
#
loop_
_entity.id
_entity.type
_entity.pdbx_description
1 polymer ?
#
loop_
_entity_poly.entity_id
_entity_poly.type
_entity_poly.pdbx_seq_one_letter_code
_entity_poly.pdbx_strand_id
1 'polypeptide(L)'
;MPKNQTKFNLNWLSRLDENKDPVKIWLKAGSSSSTFKCTLCQTNELDCGNQGWKAVEQHMKNVKHKQILHQWKENVKFVVSSSPSNSSSSSSSFSSSSTSSSVAVLETNNNKHKILNFEDQVIKAEILWSLNIAQRGFSYSSYVVQHKSGQELLNITLDQSNLWRSEKEIRIGEQTTKLISSLNFDEKKSFYQDVRKIYETIGNYLKKNLPLDNILLRDLQVLNYSSKSDATSNDKILRVARAIPNLFDDKEIDNLTNEWILYCFESIDESWIIKDKYVDSNGLDHIKYHSIDYYWSKVFSILTSNGTPKYQTLAKLIRNVLIVAHGNADVERGFSINSHIVTDDRTLLSETSINGLRLVHDGVKYFGSGSTHKVPITSDMINVVKKSSSNYRDELLIAKTANNIYSKTNNNNKELIQIERQQQIEEEKKLLDKQKDLDKEMKEAEYLIQEGTNRLENGLKNGSLSEIYAAKLLIAGGHEKITATNEKQRQVTNELDKLRLKRKDALVHEQSTNKKLKKI
;
A
#
# COMPACT_ATOMS: atom_id res chain seq x y z
N MET A 1 3.04 -0.73 68.35
CA MET A 1 3.36 0.55 67.71
C MET A 1 3.17 0.40 66.20
N PRO A 2 2.27 1.15 65.55
CA PRO A 2 2.12 1.07 64.10
C PRO A 2 3.36 1.64 63.41
N LYS A 3 3.97 0.87 62.50
CA LYS A 3 5.09 1.33 61.68
C LYS A 3 4.56 2.37 60.70
N ASN A 4 4.73 3.66 61.00
CA ASN A 4 4.38 4.77 60.11
C ASN A 4 5.32 4.80 58.90
N GLN A 5 5.10 3.91 57.92
CA GLN A 5 5.81 3.95 56.64
C GLN A 5 5.31 5.13 55.82
N THR A 6 6.25 5.91 55.27
CA THR A 6 5.92 7.03 54.39
C THR A 6 5.39 6.54 53.04
N LYS A 7 4.24 7.05 52.61
CA LYS A 7 3.64 6.72 51.32
C LYS A 7 4.29 7.50 50.18
N PHE A 8 4.32 6.90 49.01
CA PHE A 8 4.77 7.55 47.78
C PHE A 8 3.88 8.75 47.46
N ASN A 9 4.48 9.93 47.27
CA ASN A 9 3.74 11.15 46.98
C ASN A 9 3.93 11.55 45.51
N LEU A 10 2.83 11.67 44.76
CA LEU A 10 2.85 12.05 43.34
C LEU A 10 3.51 13.41 43.07
N ASN A 11 3.51 14.33 44.06
CA ASN A 11 4.19 15.63 43.93
C ASN A 11 5.72 15.51 43.80
N TRP A 12 6.29 14.34 44.11
CA TRP A 12 7.70 14.05 43.88
C TRP A 12 8.06 13.96 42.39
N LEU A 13 7.11 13.64 41.52
CA LEU A 13 7.32 13.56 40.07
C LEU A 13 7.58 14.95 39.46
N SER A 14 7.13 16.01 40.11
CA SER A 14 7.35 17.39 39.68
C SER A 14 8.69 17.97 40.13
N ARG A 15 9.49 17.20 40.90
CA ARG A 15 10.82 17.63 41.36
C ARG A 15 11.89 17.36 40.30
N LEU A 16 12.96 18.15 40.37
CA LEU A 16 14.14 18.00 39.53
C LEU A 16 15.22 17.19 40.27
N ASP A 17 16.02 16.45 39.52
CA ASP A 17 17.21 15.77 40.03
C ASP A 17 18.41 16.72 40.17
N GLU A 18 19.56 16.21 40.63
CA GLU A 18 20.81 17.00 40.76
C GLU A 18 21.28 17.64 39.44
N ASN A 19 20.82 17.12 38.28
CA ASN A 19 21.16 17.63 36.96
C ASN A 19 20.10 18.59 36.39
N LYS A 20 19.12 19.00 37.20
CA LYS A 20 17.95 19.82 36.83
C LYS A 20 16.96 19.13 35.87
N ASP A 21 16.95 17.80 35.80
CA ASP A 21 16.00 17.06 34.97
C ASP A 21 14.77 16.60 35.76
N PRO A 22 13.57 16.59 35.13
CA PRO A 22 12.37 16.11 35.80
C PRO A 22 12.48 14.64 36.23
N VAL A 23 12.32 14.37 37.52
CA VAL A 23 12.43 13.01 38.09
C VAL A 23 11.32 12.08 37.56
N LYS A 24 10.20 12.62 37.06
CA LYS A 24 9.14 11.88 36.35
C LYS A 24 9.65 11.03 35.18
N ILE A 25 10.79 11.38 34.60
CA ILE A 25 11.36 10.66 33.45
C ILE A 25 11.74 9.22 33.84
N TRP A 26 12.18 9.00 35.09
CA TRP A 26 12.69 7.71 35.53
C TRP A 26 12.01 7.13 36.78
N LEU A 27 11.26 7.95 37.53
CA LEU A 27 10.58 7.52 38.76
C LEU A 27 9.09 7.20 38.50
N LYS A 28 8.63 6.03 38.97
CA LYS A 28 7.22 5.63 38.99
C LYS A 28 6.81 5.12 40.37
N ALA A 29 5.52 5.20 40.68
CA ALA A 29 4.95 4.51 41.85
C ALA A 29 5.10 2.99 41.69
N GLY A 30 5.40 2.29 42.78
CA GLY A 30 5.44 0.82 42.84
C GLY A 30 4.05 0.22 43.01
N SER A 31 3.98 -1.11 43.14
CA SER A 31 2.72 -1.85 43.33
C SER A 31 2.08 -1.59 44.69
N SER A 32 2.87 -1.18 45.69
CA SER A 32 2.38 -0.81 47.02
C SER A 32 2.46 0.69 47.24
N SER A 33 1.56 1.24 48.06
CA SER A 33 1.51 2.69 48.33
C SER A 33 2.76 3.26 49.01
N SER A 34 3.68 2.41 49.47
CA SER A 34 4.96 2.77 50.08
C SER A 34 6.17 2.40 49.21
N THR A 35 5.99 1.83 48.02
CA THR A 35 7.11 1.49 47.12
C THR A 35 7.20 2.41 45.91
N PHE A 36 8.40 2.54 45.36
CA PHE A 36 8.68 3.24 44.11
C PHE A 36 9.57 2.39 43.20
N LYS A 37 9.49 2.65 41.90
CA LYS A 37 10.25 1.93 40.87
C LYS A 37 11.01 2.91 40.00
N CYS A 38 12.27 2.59 39.75
CA CYS A 38 13.10 3.26 38.76
C CYS A 38 13.01 2.53 37.43
N THR A 39 12.53 3.20 36.38
CA THR A 39 12.39 2.60 35.04
C THR A 39 13.73 2.44 34.32
N LEU A 40 14.75 3.19 34.71
CA LEU A 40 16.09 3.14 34.10
C LEU A 40 16.94 2.00 34.66
N CYS A 41 16.97 1.83 35.98
CA CYS A 41 17.82 0.81 36.60
C CYS A 41 17.24 -0.61 36.53
N GLN A 42 15.98 -0.76 36.08
CA GLN A 42 15.22 -2.02 36.11
C GLN A 42 15.27 -2.76 37.46
N THR A 43 15.54 -2.03 38.54
CA THR A 43 15.59 -2.59 39.89
C THR A 43 14.17 -2.95 40.35
N ASN A 44 14.05 -4.08 41.05
CA ASN A 44 12.83 -4.45 41.77
C ASN A 44 12.38 -3.31 42.69
N GLU A 45 11.10 -3.29 43.02
CA GLU A 45 10.46 -2.21 43.78
C GLU A 45 11.23 -1.86 45.05
N LEU A 46 11.52 -0.55 45.22
CA LEU A 46 12.25 -0.01 46.35
C LEU A 46 11.26 0.59 47.36
N ASP A 47 11.46 0.33 48.64
CA ASP A 47 10.61 0.87 49.70
C ASP A 47 11.00 2.33 50.00
N CYS A 48 10.00 3.21 50.13
CA CYS A 48 10.18 4.57 50.64
C CYS A 48 10.63 4.55 52.12
N GLY A 49 10.37 3.46 52.83
CA GLY A 49 10.71 3.26 54.24
C GLY A 49 10.09 4.35 55.13
N ASN A 50 10.80 4.71 56.20
CA ASN A 50 10.48 5.89 57.02
C ASN A 50 11.18 7.17 56.52
N GLN A 51 11.91 7.09 55.39
CA GLN A 51 12.77 8.16 54.88
C GLN A 51 12.14 8.93 53.71
N GLY A 52 11.04 8.45 53.13
CA GLY A 52 10.27 9.12 52.09
C GLY A 52 11.13 9.52 50.88
N TRP A 53 11.09 10.79 50.50
CA TRP A 53 11.87 11.33 49.38
C TRP A 53 13.39 11.11 49.52
N LYS A 54 13.93 11.03 50.74
CA LYS A 54 15.37 10.78 50.94
C LYS A 54 15.80 9.40 50.41
N ALA A 55 14.90 8.42 50.40
CA ALA A 55 15.18 7.11 49.80
C ALA A 55 15.34 7.21 48.27
N VAL A 56 14.53 8.05 47.62
CA VAL A 56 14.65 8.37 46.19
C VAL A 56 15.95 9.15 45.91
N GLU A 57 16.32 10.06 46.81
CA GLU A 57 17.57 10.84 46.73
C GLU A 57 18.83 9.97 46.88
N GLN A 58 18.80 8.97 47.75
CA GLN A 58 19.90 8.01 47.86
C GLN A 58 19.99 7.12 46.61
N HIS A 59 18.86 6.74 46.02
CA HIS A 59 18.86 5.98 44.77
C HIS A 59 19.48 6.78 43.61
N MET A 60 19.12 8.05 43.43
CA MET A 60 19.72 8.88 42.36
C MET A 60 21.22 9.11 42.55
N LYS A 61 21.71 9.09 43.79
CA LYS A 61 23.13 9.22 44.11
C LYS A 61 23.93 7.93 43.82
N ASN A 62 23.27 6.81 43.57
CA ASN A 62 23.94 5.54 43.29
C ASN A 62 24.69 5.60 41.94
N VAL A 63 25.96 5.17 41.94
CA VAL A 63 26.85 5.17 40.78
C VAL A 63 26.24 4.44 39.58
N LYS A 64 25.57 3.30 39.81
CA LYS A 64 24.89 2.52 38.75
C LYS A 64 23.76 3.33 38.10
N HIS A 65 22.99 4.07 38.90
CA HIS A 65 21.93 4.92 38.39
C HIS A 65 22.50 6.06 37.55
N LYS A 66 23.55 6.74 38.03
CA LYS A 66 24.20 7.84 37.29
C LYS A 66 24.78 7.39 35.94
N GLN A 67 25.41 6.21 35.89
CA GLN A 67 25.96 5.66 34.64
C GLN A 67 24.86 5.32 33.63
N ILE A 68 23.77 4.67 34.06
CA ILE A 68 22.65 4.32 33.18
C ILE A 68 21.91 5.57 32.70
N LEU A 69 21.71 6.56 33.58
CA LEU A 69 21.09 7.83 33.22
C LEU A 69 21.94 8.60 32.20
N HIS A 70 23.27 8.56 32.33
CA HIS A 70 24.19 9.15 31.34
C HIS A 70 24.09 8.45 29.98
N GLN A 71 24.18 7.12 29.95
CA GLN A 71 24.02 6.34 28.72
C GLN A 71 22.65 6.54 28.06
N TRP A 72 21.59 6.59 28.86
CA TRP A 72 20.24 6.87 28.37
C TRP A 72 20.15 8.28 27.76
N LYS A 73 20.76 9.29 28.38
CA LYS A 73 20.84 10.65 27.81
C LYS A 73 21.62 10.71 26.52
N GLU A 74 22.71 9.96 26.37
CA GLU A 74 23.44 9.90 25.10
C GLU A 74 22.64 9.21 24.00
N ASN A 75 21.92 8.13 24.33
CA ASN A 75 21.02 7.46 23.40
C ASN A 75 19.81 8.35 23.01
N VAL A 76 19.28 9.14 23.93
CA VAL A 76 18.20 10.11 23.63
C VAL A 76 18.73 11.30 22.83
N LYS A 77 19.96 11.78 23.09
CA LYS A 77 20.62 12.78 22.24
C LYS A 77 20.87 12.25 20.82
N PHE A 78 21.16 10.97 20.65
CA PHE A 78 21.25 10.32 19.34
C PHE A 78 19.90 10.30 18.59
N VAL A 79 18.79 10.16 19.33
CA VAL A 79 17.42 10.22 18.78
C VAL A 79 16.93 11.67 18.54
N VAL A 80 17.42 12.67 19.29
CA VAL A 80 17.03 14.08 19.12
C VAL A 80 17.91 14.81 18.10
N SER A 81 19.16 14.38 17.89
CA SER A 81 20.07 14.93 16.85
C SER A 81 19.69 14.53 15.41
N SER A 82 18.65 13.71 15.26
CA SER A 82 17.99 13.39 13.97
C SER A 82 16.74 14.25 13.71
N SER A 83 16.62 15.42 14.33
CA SER A 83 15.70 16.49 13.91
C SER A 83 16.48 17.79 13.61
N PRO A 84 16.26 18.45 12.46
CA PRO A 84 17.06 19.62 12.07
C PRO A 84 16.59 20.87 12.83
N SER A 85 17.52 21.51 13.54
CA SER A 85 17.41 22.89 13.99
C SER A 85 17.79 23.82 12.82
N ASN A 86 16.81 24.57 12.30
CA ASN A 86 17.04 25.63 11.31
C ASN A 86 17.74 26.84 11.95
N SER A 87 18.77 27.32 11.27
CA SER A 87 19.24 28.70 11.35
C SER A 87 18.45 29.60 10.38
N SER A 88 17.97 30.72 10.92
CA SER A 88 17.64 32.01 10.32
C SER A 88 17.25 32.12 8.83
N SER A 89 16.05 32.65 8.66
CA SER A 89 15.34 33.11 7.46
C SER A 89 15.99 34.25 6.67
N SER A 90 15.86 34.18 5.34
CA SER A 90 15.52 35.32 4.49
C SER A 90 14.34 34.93 3.58
N SER A 91 13.44 35.89 3.37
CA SER A 91 12.08 35.77 2.84
C SER A 91 12.01 35.73 1.31
N SER A 92 11.20 34.84 0.75
CA SER A 92 10.36 35.17 -0.41
C SER A 92 9.20 34.17 -0.57
N SER A 93 8.02 34.76 -0.71
CA SER A 93 6.71 34.18 -1.00
C SER A 93 6.64 33.52 -2.37
N PHE A 94 5.96 32.38 -2.53
CA PHE A 94 5.13 32.07 -3.70
C PHE A 94 4.19 30.87 -3.46
N SER A 95 3.17 30.82 -4.30
CA SER A 95 1.79 30.42 -4.07
C SER A 95 1.44 28.95 -4.29
N SER A 96 0.31 28.58 -3.67
CA SER A 96 -0.44 27.34 -3.78
C SER A 96 -0.93 27.00 -5.19
N SER A 97 -0.84 25.73 -5.56
CA SER A 97 -1.76 25.10 -6.50
C SER A 97 -2.08 23.67 -6.04
N SER A 98 -3.37 23.45 -5.89
CA SER A 98 -4.05 22.22 -5.51
C SER A 98 -4.29 21.34 -6.73
N THR A 99 -3.97 20.04 -6.65
CA THR A 99 -4.58 19.02 -7.51
C THR A 99 -4.73 17.70 -6.75
N SER A 100 -6.01 17.34 -6.63
CA SER A 100 -6.61 16.06 -6.28
C SER A 100 -6.10 14.88 -7.11
N SER A 101 -6.03 13.68 -6.52
CA SER A 101 -6.28 12.40 -7.22
C SER A 101 -6.48 11.22 -6.26
N SER A 102 -7.71 10.69 -6.29
CA SER A 102 -8.04 9.27 -6.48
C SER A 102 -7.55 8.25 -5.44
N VAL A 103 -8.38 8.01 -4.41
CA VAL A 103 -8.28 6.85 -3.52
C VAL A 103 -8.89 5.64 -4.23
N ALA A 104 -8.06 4.66 -4.54
CA ALA A 104 -8.49 3.31 -4.87
C ALA A 104 -8.89 2.60 -3.57
N VAL A 105 -10.16 2.22 -3.50
CA VAL A 105 -10.73 1.38 -2.44
C VAL A 105 -10.08 0.00 -2.51
N LEU A 106 -9.43 -0.42 -1.42
CA LEU A 106 -9.25 -1.84 -1.13
C LEU A 106 -9.63 -2.14 0.32
N GLU A 107 -10.43 -3.19 0.40
CA GLU A 107 -11.22 -3.70 1.50
C GLU A 107 -10.46 -3.91 2.81
N THR A 108 -11.21 -3.63 3.87
CA THR A 108 -10.95 -3.93 5.28
C THR A 108 -10.53 -5.37 5.52
N ASN A 109 -9.50 -5.58 6.33
CA ASN A 109 -9.53 -6.64 7.34
C ASN A 109 -8.64 -6.33 8.55
N ASN A 110 -9.23 -6.57 9.72
CA ASN A 110 -8.70 -6.37 11.06
C ASN A 110 -7.30 -6.97 11.26
N ASN A 111 -6.36 -6.18 11.80
CA ASN A 111 -5.65 -6.60 13.01
C ASN A 111 -4.83 -5.46 13.64
N LYS A 112 -4.87 -5.47 14.97
CA LYS A 112 -4.03 -4.77 15.95
C LYS A 112 -2.57 -4.74 15.49
N HIS A 113 -1.87 -3.63 15.75
CA HIS A 113 -0.41 -3.46 15.64
C HIS A 113 0.29 -4.54 14.81
N LYS A 114 0.79 -4.23 13.59
CA LYS A 114 1.95 -4.99 13.12
C LYS A 114 3.19 -4.54 13.91
N ILE A 115 3.22 -4.93 15.19
CA ILE A 115 4.36 -5.68 15.72
C ILE A 115 4.66 -6.68 14.59
N LEU A 116 5.82 -6.58 13.94
CA LEU A 116 6.26 -7.62 12.99
C LEU A 116 5.85 -8.95 13.61
N ASN A 117 4.98 -9.72 12.93
CA ASN A 117 4.56 -11.02 13.46
C ASN A 117 5.83 -11.76 13.88
N PHE A 118 5.80 -12.62 14.89
CA PHE A 118 7.01 -13.36 15.28
C PHE A 118 7.68 -13.96 14.03
N GLU A 119 6.88 -14.48 13.11
CA GLU A 119 7.29 -14.91 11.76
C GLU A 119 7.94 -13.80 10.92
N ASP A 120 7.38 -12.59 10.78
CA ASP A 120 7.99 -11.50 9.98
C ASP A 120 9.30 -10.99 10.59
N GLN A 121 9.38 -10.96 11.93
CA GLN A 121 10.56 -10.58 12.71
C GLN A 121 11.65 -11.64 12.56
N VAL A 122 11.25 -12.91 12.63
CA VAL A 122 12.09 -14.08 12.41
C VAL A 122 12.57 -14.12 10.97
N ILE A 123 11.72 -13.97 9.96
CA ILE A 123 12.08 -13.92 8.54
C ILE A 123 13.07 -12.78 8.28
N LYS A 124 12.86 -11.59 8.85
CA LYS A 124 13.82 -10.48 8.71
C LYS A 124 15.16 -10.80 9.38
N ALA A 125 15.14 -11.37 10.58
CA ALA A 125 16.35 -11.78 11.29
C ALA A 125 17.08 -12.91 10.55
N GLU A 126 16.35 -13.88 10.01
CA GLU A 126 16.83 -14.99 9.18
C GLU A 126 17.45 -14.46 7.89
N ILE A 127 16.79 -13.54 7.18
CA ILE A 127 17.34 -12.92 5.97
C ILE A 127 18.65 -12.17 6.29
N LEU A 128 18.65 -11.33 7.34
CA LEU A 128 19.85 -10.58 7.75
C LEU A 128 20.97 -11.51 8.19
N TRP A 129 20.64 -12.57 8.91
CA TRP A 129 21.57 -13.59 9.37
C TRP A 129 22.13 -14.41 8.20
N SER A 130 21.29 -14.85 7.26
CA SER A 130 21.68 -15.55 6.04
C SER A 130 22.56 -14.69 5.14
N LEU A 131 22.28 -13.40 4.99
CA LEU A 131 23.14 -12.46 4.25
C LEU A 131 24.49 -12.29 4.92
N ASN A 132 24.53 -12.13 6.24
CA ASN A 132 25.77 -11.99 7.01
C ASN A 132 26.59 -13.30 7.01
N ILE A 133 25.91 -14.45 7.00
CA ILE A 133 26.50 -15.79 6.84
C ILE A 133 27.10 -15.98 5.46
N ALA A 134 26.40 -15.55 4.41
CA ALA A 134 26.91 -15.61 3.04
C ALA A 134 28.13 -14.69 2.87
N GLN A 135 28.04 -13.46 3.37
CA GLN A 135 29.13 -12.46 3.29
C GLN A 135 30.39 -12.89 4.05
N ARG A 136 30.23 -13.51 5.23
CA ARG A 136 31.35 -14.00 6.05
C ARG A 136 31.77 -15.44 5.72
N GLY A 137 31.14 -16.07 4.73
CA GLY A 137 31.47 -17.42 4.26
C GLY A 137 31.18 -18.53 5.27
N PHE A 138 30.16 -18.40 6.14
CA PHE A 138 29.89 -19.39 7.19
C PHE A 138 29.11 -20.63 6.72
N SER A 139 28.44 -20.59 5.56
CA SER A 139 27.67 -21.73 5.01
C SER A 139 27.93 -21.96 3.52
N TYR A 140 28.10 -20.88 2.76
CA TYR A 140 28.65 -20.92 1.40
C TYR A 140 30.17 -20.80 1.46
N SER A 141 30.88 -21.41 0.52
CA SER A 141 32.30 -21.10 0.37
C SER A 141 32.43 -19.62 -0.01
N SER A 142 33.28 -18.86 0.69
CA SER A 142 33.29 -17.39 0.57
C SER A 142 33.52 -16.92 -0.87
N TYR A 143 34.25 -17.71 -1.67
CA TYR A 143 34.49 -17.44 -3.10
C TYR A 143 33.20 -17.31 -3.94
N VAL A 144 32.07 -17.86 -3.50
CA VAL A 144 30.81 -17.89 -4.27
C VAL A 144 30.17 -16.51 -4.36
N VAL A 145 30.34 -15.67 -3.34
CA VAL A 145 29.67 -14.35 -3.21
C VAL A 145 30.68 -13.21 -3.07
N GLN A 146 31.86 -13.45 -2.49
CA GLN A 146 32.83 -12.40 -2.09
C GLN A 146 33.37 -11.55 -3.26
N HIS A 147 33.32 -12.05 -4.50
CA HIS A 147 33.78 -11.33 -5.69
C HIS A 147 32.67 -11.01 -6.70
N LYS A 148 31.41 -11.30 -6.36
CA LYS A 148 30.27 -11.09 -7.27
C LYS A 148 29.45 -9.88 -6.84
N SER A 149 29.04 -9.06 -7.81
CA SER A 149 28.24 -7.85 -7.54
C SER A 149 27.06 -7.70 -8.49
N GLY A 150 25.96 -7.11 -8.00
CA GLY A 150 24.80 -6.76 -8.83
C GLY A 150 24.19 -7.95 -9.59
N GLN A 151 24.21 -7.88 -10.92
CA GLN A 151 23.64 -8.90 -11.82
C GLN A 151 24.35 -10.25 -11.71
N GLU A 152 25.62 -10.29 -11.31
CA GLU A 152 26.36 -11.54 -11.11
C GLU A 152 25.79 -12.36 -9.95
N LEU A 153 25.11 -11.72 -8.99
CA LEU A 153 24.41 -12.37 -7.88
C LEU A 153 23.12 -13.06 -8.33
N LEU A 154 22.46 -12.54 -9.37
CA LEU A 154 21.26 -13.15 -9.95
C LEU A 154 21.60 -14.48 -10.65
N ASN A 155 22.79 -14.56 -11.24
CA ASN A 155 23.28 -15.71 -11.99
C ASN A 155 23.82 -16.87 -11.12
N ILE A 156 23.82 -16.74 -9.79
CA ILE A 156 24.33 -17.80 -8.89
C ILE A 156 23.30 -18.93 -8.75
N THR A 157 23.52 -20.08 -9.35
CA THR A 157 22.66 -21.27 -9.11
C THR A 157 22.97 -21.86 -7.74
N LEU A 158 22.06 -21.71 -6.78
CA LEU A 158 22.25 -22.15 -5.38
C LEU A 158 22.16 -23.69 -5.22
N ASP A 159 21.68 -24.40 -6.24
CA ASP A 159 21.45 -25.86 -6.24
C ASP A 159 22.73 -26.69 -6.41
N GLN A 160 23.87 -26.08 -6.76
CA GLN A 160 25.08 -26.83 -7.04
C GLN A 160 25.76 -27.27 -5.74
N SER A 161 25.80 -28.59 -5.49
CA SER A 161 26.42 -29.24 -4.31
C SER A 161 27.89 -28.84 -4.08
N ASN A 162 28.59 -28.34 -5.11
CA ASN A 162 29.99 -27.94 -5.05
C ASN A 162 30.22 -26.53 -4.46
N LEU A 163 29.17 -25.74 -4.27
CA LEU A 163 29.23 -24.38 -3.70
C LEU A 163 29.08 -24.37 -2.16
N TRP A 164 28.65 -25.50 -1.59
CA TRP A 164 28.37 -25.65 -0.17
C TRP A 164 29.62 -26.09 0.60
N ARG A 165 29.82 -25.52 1.79
CA ARG A 165 30.85 -26.00 2.70
C ARG A 165 30.53 -27.40 3.21
N SER A 166 31.56 -28.10 3.68
CA SER A 166 31.40 -29.46 4.21
C SER A 166 30.44 -29.48 5.41
N GLU A 167 29.78 -30.60 5.68
CA GLU A 167 28.76 -30.74 6.75
C GLU A 167 29.27 -30.33 8.15
N LYS A 168 30.59 -30.39 8.37
CA LYS A 168 31.25 -30.00 9.63
C LYS A 168 31.45 -28.48 9.77
N GLU A 169 31.43 -27.75 8.67
CA GLU A 169 31.71 -26.30 8.62
C GLU A 169 30.44 -25.45 8.61
N ILE A 170 29.28 -26.05 8.34
CA ILE A 170 27.98 -25.38 8.41
C ILE A 170 27.65 -25.11 9.88
N ARG A 171 27.61 -23.83 10.26
CA ARG A 171 27.30 -23.37 11.62
C ARG A 171 25.81 -23.51 11.92
N ILE A 172 25.43 -24.54 12.67
CA ILE A 172 24.05 -24.85 13.09
C ILE A 172 23.76 -24.56 14.59
N GLY A 173 24.75 -24.03 15.32
CA GLY A 173 24.66 -23.72 16.76
C GLY A 173 24.99 -24.92 17.65
N GLU A 174 25.57 -24.66 18.83
CA GLU A 174 26.15 -25.71 19.69
C GLU A 174 25.10 -26.68 20.27
N GLN A 175 23.91 -26.19 20.60
CA GLN A 175 22.81 -27.02 21.10
C GLN A 175 22.30 -27.99 20.03
N THR A 176 22.12 -27.49 18.81
CA THR A 176 21.70 -28.28 17.65
C THR A 176 22.76 -29.33 17.29
N THR A 177 24.04 -28.97 17.33
CA THR A 177 25.15 -29.92 17.10
C THR A 177 25.15 -31.08 18.10
N LYS A 178 24.85 -30.81 19.39
CA LYS A 178 24.73 -31.85 20.42
C LYS A 178 23.59 -32.81 20.11
N LEU A 179 22.42 -32.30 19.72
CA LEU A 179 21.25 -33.12 19.34
C LEU A 179 21.49 -33.94 18.06
N ILE A 180 22.26 -33.41 17.10
CA ILE A 180 22.57 -34.13 15.86
C ILE A 180 23.66 -35.18 16.06
N SER A 181 24.54 -35.01 17.06
CA SER A 181 25.55 -36.02 17.39
C SER A 181 24.95 -37.33 17.90
N SER A 182 23.71 -37.29 18.41
CA SER A 182 22.95 -38.47 18.85
C SER A 182 22.07 -39.12 17.77
N LEU A 183 22.02 -38.57 16.55
CA LEU A 183 21.18 -39.07 15.45
C LEU A 183 21.93 -40.08 14.56
N ASN A 184 21.15 -40.88 13.82
CA ASN A 184 21.69 -41.83 12.84
C ASN A 184 22.29 -41.12 11.62
N PHE A 185 23.17 -41.80 10.88
CA PHE A 185 23.87 -41.22 9.72
C PHE A 185 22.91 -40.70 8.64
N ASP A 186 21.84 -41.45 8.34
CA ASP A 186 20.85 -41.06 7.33
C ASP A 186 19.99 -39.86 7.77
N GLU A 187 19.63 -39.79 9.06
CA GLU A 187 18.87 -38.67 9.63
C GLU A 187 19.71 -37.39 9.67
N LYS A 188 21.00 -37.52 10.00
CA LYS A 188 21.96 -36.41 9.95
C LYS A 188 22.12 -35.88 8.54
N LYS A 189 22.23 -36.77 7.55
CA LYS A 189 22.32 -36.39 6.13
C LYS A 189 21.04 -35.68 5.66
N SER A 190 19.87 -36.17 6.04
CA SER A 190 18.57 -35.52 5.74
C SER A 190 18.49 -34.13 6.37
N PHE A 191 18.89 -33.97 7.62
CA PHE A 191 18.88 -32.67 8.31
C PHE A 191 19.74 -31.62 7.58
N TYR A 192 20.97 -31.97 7.18
CA TYR A 192 21.82 -31.04 6.44
C TYR A 192 21.30 -30.73 5.04
N GLN A 193 20.57 -31.65 4.39
CA GLN A 193 19.86 -31.36 3.14
C GLN A 193 18.74 -30.35 3.35
N ASP A 194 17.95 -30.49 4.42
CA ASP A 194 16.89 -29.55 4.77
C ASP A 194 17.44 -28.16 5.11
N VAL A 195 18.55 -28.09 5.86
CA VAL A 195 19.23 -26.81 6.14
C VAL A 195 19.69 -26.13 4.84
N ARG A 196 20.26 -26.87 3.89
CA ARG A 196 20.64 -26.31 2.58
C ARG A 196 19.43 -25.78 1.83
N LYS A 197 18.31 -26.51 1.85
CA LYS A 197 17.05 -26.11 1.21
C LYS A 197 16.45 -24.83 1.81
N ILE A 198 16.60 -24.62 3.12
CA ILE A 198 16.20 -23.35 3.77
C ILE A 198 17.00 -22.18 3.20
N TYR A 199 18.32 -22.29 3.16
CA TYR A 199 19.18 -21.24 2.61
C TYR A 199 18.95 -21.01 1.11
N GLU A 200 18.68 -22.05 0.34
CA GLU A 200 18.27 -21.96 -1.07
C GLU A 200 16.97 -21.17 -1.23
N THR A 201 15.97 -21.48 -0.39
CA THR A 201 14.68 -20.77 -0.37
C THR A 201 14.85 -19.29 -0.03
N ILE A 202 15.67 -18.98 0.98
CA ILE A 202 15.99 -17.60 1.37
C ILE A 202 16.72 -16.88 0.22
N GLY A 203 17.70 -17.53 -0.41
CA GLY A 203 18.44 -16.95 -1.54
C GLY A 203 17.54 -16.68 -2.75
N ASN A 204 16.62 -17.59 -3.08
CA ASN A 204 15.64 -17.40 -4.14
C ASN A 204 14.64 -16.28 -3.82
N TYR A 205 14.20 -16.17 -2.56
CA TYR A 205 13.37 -15.06 -2.09
C TYR A 205 14.09 -13.72 -2.24
N LEU A 206 15.37 -13.66 -1.85
CA LEU A 206 16.20 -12.47 -1.98
C LEU A 206 16.42 -12.06 -3.44
N LYS A 207 16.71 -13.01 -4.34
CA LYS A 207 16.82 -12.73 -5.77
C LYS A 207 15.54 -12.15 -6.36
N LYS A 208 14.38 -12.65 -5.92
CA LYS A 208 13.07 -12.21 -6.41
C LYS A 208 12.69 -10.81 -5.92
N ASN A 209 13.00 -10.51 -4.66
CA ASN A 209 12.48 -9.31 -3.98
C ASN A 209 13.50 -8.17 -3.87
N LEU A 210 14.80 -8.43 -4.00
CA LEU A 210 15.80 -7.37 -4.08
C LEU A 210 15.84 -6.78 -5.49
N PRO A 211 15.90 -5.44 -5.63
CA PRO A 211 15.91 -4.77 -6.93
C PRO A 211 17.30 -4.83 -7.60
N LEU A 212 17.93 -6.01 -7.64
CA LEU A 212 19.28 -6.20 -8.16
C LEU A 212 19.38 -5.97 -9.68
N ASP A 213 18.26 -6.12 -10.40
CA ASP A 213 18.16 -5.86 -11.83
C ASP A 213 17.51 -4.49 -12.16
N ASN A 214 17.17 -3.70 -11.13
CA ASN A 214 16.49 -2.43 -11.38
C ASN A 214 17.49 -1.37 -11.86
N ILE A 215 17.50 -1.15 -13.17
CA ILE A 215 18.37 -0.18 -13.85
C ILE A 215 18.18 1.22 -13.28
N LEU A 216 16.94 1.64 -12.98
CA LEU A 216 16.66 2.97 -12.46
C LEU A 216 17.30 3.18 -11.08
N LEU A 217 17.13 2.24 -10.14
CA LEU A 217 17.72 2.34 -8.80
C LEU A 217 19.26 2.32 -8.86
N ARG A 218 19.84 1.60 -9.81
CA ARG A 218 21.28 1.64 -10.06
C ARG A 218 21.71 3.00 -10.61
N ASP A 219 20.96 3.57 -11.55
CA ASP A 219 21.27 4.87 -12.15
C ASP A 219 21.12 6.01 -11.13
N LEU A 220 20.22 5.89 -10.15
CA LEU A 220 20.06 6.85 -9.05
C LEU A 220 21.29 7.02 -8.16
N GLN A 221 22.25 6.08 -8.20
CA GLN A 221 23.55 6.25 -7.54
C GLN A 221 24.32 7.47 -8.07
N VAL A 222 23.99 7.94 -9.27
CA VAL A 222 24.57 9.16 -9.88
C VAL A 222 24.39 10.41 -9.02
N LEU A 223 23.41 10.41 -8.10
CA LEU A 223 23.18 11.52 -7.17
C LEU A 223 24.27 11.64 -6.09
N ASN A 224 25.10 10.61 -5.91
CA ASN A 224 26.22 10.67 -4.99
C ASN A 224 27.31 11.58 -5.55
N TYR A 225 27.96 12.37 -4.68
CA TYR A 225 29.04 13.28 -5.06
C TYR A 225 30.19 12.55 -5.77
N SER A 226 30.48 11.30 -5.37
CA SER A 226 31.56 10.50 -5.95
C SER A 226 31.32 10.15 -7.42
N SER A 227 30.06 10.09 -7.85
CA SER A 227 29.68 9.74 -9.24
C SER A 227 29.84 10.90 -10.23
N LYS A 228 30.23 12.09 -9.75
CA LYS A 228 30.55 13.25 -10.60
C LYS A 228 31.71 12.98 -11.55
N SER A 229 32.68 12.16 -11.13
CA SER A 229 33.84 11.78 -11.93
C SER A 229 33.56 10.62 -12.91
N ASP A 230 32.37 10.02 -12.88
CA ASP A 230 32.02 8.91 -13.76
C ASP A 230 31.72 9.42 -15.18
N ALA A 231 32.42 8.87 -16.17
CA ALA A 231 32.17 9.17 -17.59
C ALA A 231 30.74 8.80 -18.04
N THR A 232 30.09 7.84 -17.37
CA THR A 232 28.72 7.39 -17.68
C THR A 232 27.63 8.12 -16.88
N SER A 233 28.00 9.09 -16.05
CA SER A 233 27.05 9.83 -15.20
C SER A 233 25.98 10.56 -16.00
N ASN A 234 26.33 11.11 -17.16
CA ASN A 234 25.39 11.81 -18.02
C ASN A 234 24.29 10.88 -18.56
N ASP A 235 24.68 9.71 -19.08
CA ASP A 235 23.69 8.74 -19.55
C ASP A 235 22.78 8.23 -18.42
N LYS A 236 23.32 8.08 -17.21
CA LYS A 236 22.53 7.69 -16.02
C LYS A 236 21.49 8.76 -15.69
N ILE A 237 21.86 10.04 -15.64
CA ILE A 237 20.90 11.12 -15.30
C ILE A 237 19.81 11.26 -16.38
N LEU A 238 20.15 11.05 -17.65
CA LEU A 238 19.21 11.06 -18.75
C LEU A 238 18.20 9.91 -18.68
N ARG A 239 18.66 8.70 -18.34
CA ARG A 239 17.77 7.56 -18.12
C ARG A 239 16.82 7.79 -16.95
N VAL A 240 17.30 8.40 -15.86
CA VAL A 240 16.46 8.77 -14.71
C VAL A 240 15.42 9.81 -15.13
N ALA A 241 15.81 10.84 -15.89
CA ALA A 241 14.88 11.88 -16.34
C ALA A 241 13.76 11.33 -17.24
N ARG A 242 14.11 10.42 -18.15
CA ARG A 242 13.14 9.75 -19.04
C ARG A 242 12.25 8.75 -18.31
N ALA A 243 12.69 8.20 -17.17
CA ALA A 243 11.90 7.26 -16.39
C ALA A 243 10.78 7.93 -15.60
N ILE A 244 10.85 9.25 -15.35
CA ILE A 244 9.80 9.99 -14.64
C ILE A 244 8.79 10.53 -15.66
N PRO A 245 7.54 10.05 -15.64
CA PRO A 245 6.54 10.44 -16.64
C PRO A 245 6.17 11.92 -16.53
N ASN A 246 6.05 12.59 -17.69
CA ASN A 246 5.57 13.96 -17.83
C ASN A 246 6.35 15.03 -17.05
N LEU A 247 7.60 14.75 -16.66
CA LEU A 247 8.40 15.73 -15.91
C LEU A 247 9.14 16.71 -16.82
N PHE A 248 9.60 16.24 -17.99
CA PHE A 248 10.42 17.02 -18.92
C PHE A 248 9.96 16.89 -20.36
N ASP A 249 10.04 18.01 -21.09
CA ASP A 249 9.94 18.04 -22.56
C ASP A 249 11.32 17.74 -23.20
N ASP A 250 11.35 17.36 -24.48
CA ASP A 250 12.61 17.06 -25.20
C ASP A 250 13.65 18.19 -25.10
N LYS A 251 13.20 19.45 -25.15
CA LYS A 251 14.08 20.63 -24.97
C LYS A 251 14.64 20.75 -23.55
N GLU A 252 13.86 20.37 -22.54
CA GLU A 252 14.34 20.39 -21.15
C GLU A 252 15.33 19.26 -20.90
N ILE A 253 15.21 18.12 -21.60
CA ILE A 253 16.18 17.02 -21.53
C ILE A 253 17.55 17.46 -22.08
N ASP A 254 17.58 18.21 -23.18
CA ASP A 254 18.83 18.77 -23.72
C ASP A 254 19.45 19.78 -22.74
N ASN A 255 18.62 20.64 -22.13
CA ASN A 255 19.08 21.58 -21.09
C ASN A 255 19.63 20.86 -19.86
N LEU A 256 18.98 19.79 -19.42
CA LEU A 256 19.46 18.95 -18.32
C LEU A 256 20.85 18.37 -18.60
N THR A 257 21.09 17.91 -19.83
CA THR A 257 22.39 17.38 -20.27
C THR A 257 23.48 18.43 -20.12
N ASN A 258 23.21 19.65 -20.57
CA ASN A 258 24.14 20.77 -20.48
C ASN A 258 24.39 21.20 -19.02
N GLU A 259 23.33 21.31 -18.22
CA GLU A 259 23.44 21.64 -16.79
C GLU A 259 24.24 20.57 -16.02
N TRP A 260 24.05 19.29 -16.33
CA TRP A 260 24.80 18.19 -15.71
C TRP A 260 26.29 18.27 -16.04
N ILE A 261 26.65 18.52 -17.29
CA ILE A 261 28.06 18.68 -17.70
C ILE A 261 28.69 19.86 -16.97
N LEU A 262 28.00 21.02 -16.92
CA LEU A 262 28.48 22.18 -16.18
C LEU A 262 28.66 21.87 -14.69
N TYR A 263 27.74 21.12 -14.09
CA TYR A 263 27.89 20.64 -12.72
C TYR A 263 29.11 19.72 -12.55
N CYS A 264 29.42 18.85 -13.51
CA CYS A 264 30.60 17.97 -13.45
C CYS A 264 31.95 18.72 -13.45
N PHE A 265 31.99 19.94 -13.98
CA PHE A 265 33.21 20.78 -13.95
C PHE A 265 33.24 21.79 -12.80
N GLU A 266 32.15 21.93 -12.03
CA GLU A 266 32.09 22.89 -10.93
C GLU A 266 33.05 22.51 -9.79
N SER A 267 33.77 23.46 -9.21
CA SER A 267 34.49 23.21 -7.95
C SER A 267 33.49 23.19 -6.79
N ILE A 268 33.40 22.08 -6.07
CA ILE A 268 32.49 21.92 -4.93
C ILE A 268 33.32 21.92 -3.66
N ASP A 269 32.90 22.72 -2.68
CA ASP A 269 33.55 22.79 -1.38
C ASP A 269 33.37 21.46 -0.61
N GLU A 270 34.47 20.90 -0.13
CA GLU A 270 34.48 19.68 0.69
C GLU A 270 33.61 19.82 1.95
N SER A 271 33.42 21.05 2.45
CA SER A 271 32.56 21.35 3.60
C SER A 271 31.07 21.05 3.35
N TRP A 272 30.64 20.94 2.09
CA TRP A 272 29.25 20.59 1.75
C TRP A 272 29.00 19.08 1.81
N ILE A 273 30.07 18.29 1.77
CA ILE A 273 30.06 16.84 1.75
C ILE A 273 30.36 16.29 3.15
N ILE A 274 31.41 16.82 3.78
CA ILE A 274 31.91 16.36 5.07
C ILE A 274 31.40 17.27 6.18
N LYS A 275 30.59 16.70 7.08
CA LYS A 275 30.07 17.37 8.25
C LYS A 275 31.11 17.46 9.36
N ASP A 276 31.73 16.34 9.71
CA ASP A 276 32.74 16.25 10.77
C ASP A 276 33.76 15.15 10.43
N LYS A 277 35.01 15.33 10.86
CA LYS A 277 36.03 14.27 10.92
C LYS A 277 36.39 14.04 12.38
N TYR A 278 36.28 12.82 12.87
CA TYR A 278 36.58 12.49 14.26
C TYR A 278 37.29 11.15 14.34
N VAL A 279 38.12 11.00 15.38
CA VAL A 279 38.85 9.77 15.64
C VAL A 279 38.10 9.00 16.71
N ASP A 280 37.77 7.76 16.44
CA ASP A 280 37.11 6.89 17.42
C ASP A 280 38.05 6.53 18.57
N SER A 281 37.48 6.01 19.65
CA SER A 281 38.21 5.48 20.81
C SER A 281 39.30 4.46 20.47
N ASN A 282 39.23 3.86 19.27
CA ASN A 282 40.18 2.87 18.75
C ASN A 282 41.26 3.48 17.85
N GLY A 283 41.35 4.80 17.72
CA GLY A 283 42.34 5.48 16.87
C GLY A 283 42.04 5.42 15.37
N LEU A 284 40.79 5.12 14.98
CA LEU A 284 40.36 5.06 13.59
C LEU A 284 39.70 6.37 13.18
N ASP A 285 40.06 6.89 12.01
CA ASP A 285 39.46 8.10 11.44
C ASP A 285 38.07 7.79 10.88
N HIS A 286 37.06 8.47 11.39
CA HIS A 286 35.69 8.42 10.90
C HIS A 286 35.28 9.74 10.28
N ILE A 287 34.72 9.66 9.08
CA ILE A 287 34.16 10.80 8.35
C ILE A 287 32.64 10.75 8.46
N LYS A 288 32.07 11.83 8.99
CA LYS A 288 30.62 12.03 9.02
C LYS A 288 30.22 12.87 7.82
N TYR A 289 29.38 12.31 6.96
CA TYR A 289 28.86 13.00 5.78
C TYR A 289 27.59 13.80 6.10
N HIS A 290 27.33 14.85 5.32
CA HIS A 290 26.04 15.51 5.29
C HIS A 290 24.97 14.63 4.62
N SER A 291 23.69 14.89 4.89
CA SER A 291 22.61 14.25 4.13
C SER A 291 22.66 14.70 2.67
N ILE A 292 22.24 13.80 1.77
CA ILE A 292 22.24 14.07 0.32
C ILE A 292 21.41 15.31 -0.04
N ASP A 293 20.30 15.53 0.68
CA ASP A 293 19.43 16.69 0.49
C ASP A 293 20.13 18.00 0.83
N TYR A 294 20.96 18.01 1.89
CA TYR A 294 21.71 19.20 2.29
C TYR A 294 22.74 19.57 1.22
N TYR A 295 23.47 18.57 0.72
CA TYR A 295 24.43 18.74 -0.36
C TYR A 295 23.76 19.34 -1.60
N TRP A 296 22.69 18.73 -2.11
CA TRP A 296 22.00 19.21 -3.30
C TRP A 296 21.34 20.57 -3.07
N SER A 297 20.85 20.86 -1.86
CA SER A 297 20.37 22.20 -1.51
C SER A 297 21.45 23.28 -1.64
N LYS A 298 22.71 22.97 -1.32
CA LYS A 298 23.83 23.90 -1.51
C LYS A 298 24.19 24.05 -2.99
N VAL A 299 24.20 22.96 -3.76
CA VAL A 299 24.41 23.01 -5.21
C VAL A 299 23.35 23.88 -5.90
N PHE A 300 22.08 23.77 -5.50
CA PHE A 300 21.00 24.60 -6.04
C PHE A 300 21.05 26.08 -5.60
N SER A 301 21.84 26.40 -4.58
CA SER A 301 22.05 27.77 -4.11
C SER A 301 23.09 28.52 -4.96
N ILE A 302 23.77 27.85 -5.89
CA ILE A 302 24.72 28.49 -6.80
C ILE A 302 23.96 29.37 -7.79
N LEU A 303 24.28 30.65 -7.79
CA LEU A 303 23.70 31.65 -8.68
C LEU A 303 24.64 31.94 -9.85
N THR A 304 24.03 32.22 -11.00
CA THR A 304 24.72 32.79 -12.16
C THR A 304 25.03 34.26 -11.88
N SER A 305 25.93 34.88 -12.66
CA SER A 305 26.26 36.31 -12.58
C SER A 305 25.04 37.25 -12.63
N ASN A 306 23.92 36.77 -13.18
CA ASN A 306 22.65 37.51 -13.29
C ASN A 306 21.70 37.28 -12.10
N GLY A 307 22.12 36.58 -11.04
CA GLY A 307 21.31 36.32 -9.85
C GLY A 307 20.27 35.20 -10.01
N THR A 308 20.22 34.52 -11.16
CA THR A 308 19.35 33.36 -11.39
C THR A 308 20.02 32.05 -10.95
N PRO A 309 19.26 31.06 -10.45
CA PRO A 309 19.83 29.75 -10.10
C PRO A 309 20.46 29.10 -11.33
N LYS A 310 21.70 28.62 -11.18
CA LYS A 310 22.53 28.08 -12.27
C LYS A 310 22.03 26.74 -12.81
N TYR A 311 21.36 25.96 -11.97
CA TYR A 311 20.93 24.58 -12.26
C TYR A 311 19.42 24.41 -12.04
N GLN A 312 18.59 24.99 -12.91
CA GLN A 312 17.13 25.00 -12.75
C GLN A 312 16.51 23.65 -13.11
N THR A 313 16.89 23.12 -14.27
CA THR A 313 16.34 21.87 -14.82
C THR A 313 16.82 20.68 -13.99
N LEU A 314 18.09 20.71 -13.58
CA LEU A 314 18.68 19.72 -12.70
C LEU A 314 18.07 19.76 -11.30
N ALA A 315 17.82 20.95 -10.74
CA ALA A 315 17.12 21.06 -9.46
C ALA A 315 15.70 20.50 -9.52
N LYS A 316 14.98 20.74 -10.63
CA LYS A 316 13.64 20.16 -10.87
C LYS A 316 13.70 18.64 -10.84
N LEU A 317 14.66 18.02 -11.54
CA LEU A 317 14.79 16.56 -11.56
C LEU A 317 15.09 16.00 -10.17
N ILE A 318 16.15 16.49 -9.55
CA ILE A 318 16.68 15.92 -8.31
C ILE A 318 15.71 16.09 -7.15
N ARG A 319 15.00 17.23 -7.04
CA ARG A 319 13.95 17.39 -6.03
C ARG A 319 12.86 16.34 -6.17
N ASN A 320 12.38 16.07 -7.39
CA ASN A 320 11.35 15.06 -7.61
C ASN A 320 11.85 13.66 -7.25
N VAL A 321 13.11 13.34 -7.57
CA VAL A 321 13.72 12.06 -7.23
C VAL A 321 13.89 11.88 -5.72
N LEU A 322 14.37 12.90 -5.00
CA LEU A 322 14.62 12.84 -3.55
C LEU A 322 13.32 12.79 -2.72
N ILE A 323 12.17 13.11 -3.31
CA ILE A 323 10.84 12.98 -2.67
C ILE A 323 10.31 11.53 -2.77
N VAL A 324 10.87 10.70 -3.64
CA VAL A 324 10.43 9.31 -3.79
C VAL A 324 10.76 8.53 -2.51
N ALA A 325 9.73 8.02 -1.84
CA ALA A 325 9.90 7.26 -0.61
C ALA A 325 10.76 5.99 -0.84
N HIS A 326 11.82 5.85 -0.05
CA HIS A 326 12.78 4.74 -0.17
C HIS A 326 12.34 3.44 0.54
N GLY A 327 11.10 3.39 1.02
CA GLY A 327 10.51 2.21 1.63
C GLY A 327 9.22 2.52 2.39
N ASN A 328 8.61 1.48 2.95
CA ASN A 328 7.34 1.59 3.67
C ASN A 328 7.47 2.22 5.07
N ALA A 329 8.69 2.50 5.54
CA ALA A 329 8.94 2.99 6.90
C ALA A 329 8.22 4.31 7.22
N ASP A 330 8.07 5.22 6.25
CA ASP A 330 7.35 6.48 6.45
C ASP A 330 5.83 6.26 6.53
N VAL A 331 5.30 5.33 5.74
CA VAL A 331 3.89 4.91 5.79
C VAL A 331 3.61 4.19 7.12
N GLU A 332 4.52 3.33 7.57
CA GLU A 332 4.45 2.63 8.86
C GLU A 332 4.51 3.60 10.04
N ARG A 333 5.38 4.61 9.98
CA ARG A 333 5.38 5.71 10.94
C ARG A 333 4.06 6.48 10.91
N GLY A 334 3.48 6.65 9.72
CA GLY A 334 2.12 7.14 9.50
C GLY A 334 1.09 6.35 10.30
N PHE A 335 1.09 5.02 10.17
CA PHE A 335 0.19 4.12 10.90
C PHE A 335 0.40 4.15 12.41
N SER A 336 1.63 4.22 12.89
CA SER A 336 1.90 4.33 14.33
C SER A 336 1.38 5.64 14.92
N ILE A 337 1.45 6.74 14.18
CA ILE A 337 0.84 8.00 14.62
C ILE A 337 -0.70 7.88 14.56
N ASN A 338 -1.25 7.19 13.55
CA ASN A 338 -2.69 6.96 13.45
C ASN A 338 -3.23 6.08 14.58
N SER A 339 -2.47 5.10 15.07
CA SER A 339 -2.89 4.29 16.23
C SER A 339 -2.95 5.11 17.53
N HIS A 340 -2.18 6.19 17.64
CA HIS A 340 -2.32 7.14 18.75
C HIS A 340 -3.54 8.07 18.59
N ILE A 341 -4.05 8.25 17.38
CA ILE A 341 -5.24 9.08 17.08
C ILE A 341 -6.52 8.25 17.24
N VAL A 342 -6.51 7.01 16.73
CA VAL A 342 -7.60 6.03 16.78
C VAL A 342 -7.37 5.12 17.99
N THR A 343 -7.69 5.65 19.18
CA THR A 343 -7.65 4.88 20.44
C THR A 343 -8.89 4.00 20.58
N ASP A 344 -8.88 3.02 21.50
CA ASP A 344 -10.02 2.13 21.77
C ASP A 344 -11.31 2.91 22.14
N ASP A 345 -11.16 4.06 22.82
CA ASP A 345 -12.25 4.98 23.14
C ASP A 345 -12.74 5.85 21.95
N ARG A 346 -12.01 5.85 20.82
CA ARG A 346 -12.24 6.67 19.62
C ARG A 346 -12.38 5.81 18.35
N THR A 347 -12.97 4.63 18.50
CA THR A 347 -13.12 3.63 17.42
C THR A 347 -14.14 4.01 16.34
N LEU A 348 -14.98 5.03 16.57
CA LEU A 348 -16.03 5.49 15.65
C LEU A 348 -15.67 6.78 14.87
N LEU A 349 -14.38 7.06 14.68
CA LEU A 349 -13.98 8.20 13.83
C LEU A 349 -14.17 7.85 12.34
N SER A 350 -14.87 8.74 11.62
CA SER A 350 -14.91 8.68 10.16
C SER A 350 -13.52 8.92 9.56
N GLU A 351 -13.28 8.44 8.34
CA GLU A 351 -12.04 8.71 7.60
C GLU A 351 -11.75 10.22 7.52
N THR A 352 -12.78 11.04 7.26
CA THR A 352 -12.67 12.50 7.22
C THR A 352 -12.20 13.09 8.55
N SER A 353 -12.65 12.53 9.68
CA SER A 353 -12.24 12.96 11.01
C SER A 353 -10.78 12.56 11.29
N ILE A 354 -10.37 11.36 10.87
CA ILE A 354 -8.98 10.90 11.00
C ILE A 354 -8.05 11.79 10.18
N ASN A 355 -8.41 12.08 8.92
CA ASN A 355 -7.65 12.98 8.05
C ASN A 355 -7.55 14.38 8.64
N GLY A 356 -8.64 14.93 9.18
CA GLY A 356 -8.64 16.23 9.86
C GLY A 356 -7.72 16.27 11.08
N LEU A 357 -7.79 15.25 11.95
CA LEU A 357 -6.90 15.14 13.12
C LEU A 357 -5.44 14.98 12.71
N ARG A 358 -5.19 14.24 11.63
CA ARG A 358 -3.85 14.04 11.10
C ARG A 358 -3.25 15.33 10.56
N LEU A 359 -4.02 16.10 9.80
CA LEU A 359 -3.63 17.42 9.31
C LEU A 359 -3.27 18.37 10.45
N VAL A 360 -4.06 18.37 11.53
CA VAL A 360 -3.76 19.19 12.72
C VAL A 360 -2.47 18.73 13.40
N HIS A 361 -2.29 17.43 13.60
CA HIS A 361 -1.07 16.87 14.18
C HIS A 361 0.17 17.26 13.38
N ASP A 362 0.13 17.06 12.06
CA ASP A 362 1.25 17.34 11.17
C ASP A 362 1.51 18.85 11.06
N GLY A 363 0.47 19.68 11.08
CA GLY A 363 0.58 21.13 11.17
C GLY A 363 1.25 21.61 12.46
N VAL A 364 0.88 21.06 13.62
CA VAL A 364 1.54 21.39 14.90
C VAL A 364 3.01 20.96 14.89
N LYS A 365 3.31 19.81 14.29
CA LYS A 365 4.68 19.33 14.16
C LYS A 365 5.52 20.25 13.27
N TYR A 366 4.96 20.68 12.14
CA TYR A 366 5.65 21.52 11.16
C TYR A 366 5.81 22.97 11.64
N PHE A 367 4.70 23.63 11.99
CA PHE A 367 4.70 25.06 12.34
C PHE A 367 5.09 25.32 13.81
N GLY A 368 4.78 24.39 14.71
CA GLY A 368 5.04 24.54 16.15
C GLY A 368 6.26 23.79 16.65
N SER A 369 7.01 23.12 15.75
CA SER A 369 8.10 22.20 16.11
C SER A 369 7.66 21.16 17.16
N GLY A 370 6.42 20.68 17.07
CA GLY A 370 5.82 19.73 18.01
C GLY A 370 5.22 20.36 19.27
N SER A 371 5.24 21.69 19.39
CA SER A 371 4.61 22.43 20.49
C SER A 371 3.42 23.25 20.01
N THR A 372 2.23 22.97 20.55
CA THR A 372 0.99 23.66 20.15
C THR A 372 1.02 25.17 20.40
N HIS A 373 1.64 25.62 21.49
CA HIS A 373 1.74 27.04 21.85
C HIS A 373 2.65 27.86 20.92
N LYS A 374 3.47 27.20 20.09
CA LYS A 374 4.36 27.87 19.12
C LYS A 374 3.71 28.03 17.75
N VAL A 375 2.55 27.43 17.53
CA VAL A 375 1.84 27.53 16.25
C VAL A 375 1.19 28.92 16.15
N PRO A 376 1.57 29.75 15.16
CA PRO A 376 0.93 31.04 14.97
C PRO A 376 -0.51 30.84 14.45
N ILE A 377 -1.49 31.36 15.18
CA ILE A 377 -2.89 31.34 14.76
C ILE A 377 -3.14 32.56 13.87
N THR A 378 -3.35 32.33 12.58
CA THR A 378 -3.62 33.40 11.62
C THR A 378 -5.10 33.83 11.67
N SER A 379 -5.38 35.06 11.21
CA SER A 379 -6.76 35.57 11.10
C SER A 379 -7.64 34.67 10.21
N ASP A 380 -7.04 34.10 9.15
CA ASP A 380 -7.73 33.18 8.25
C ASP A 380 -8.17 31.90 8.94
N MET A 381 -7.32 31.32 9.81
CA MET A 381 -7.69 30.14 10.60
C MET A 381 -8.90 30.44 11.51
N ILE A 382 -8.93 31.62 12.13
CA ILE A 382 -10.05 32.07 12.97
C ILE A 382 -11.33 32.20 12.13
N ASN A 383 -11.22 32.79 10.94
CA ASN A 383 -12.36 32.96 10.03
C ASN A 383 -12.91 31.62 9.51
N VAL A 384 -12.03 30.65 9.21
CA VAL A 384 -12.43 29.28 8.82
C VAL A 384 -13.19 28.59 9.96
N VAL A 385 -12.69 28.67 11.20
CA VAL A 385 -13.38 28.09 12.36
C VAL A 385 -14.75 28.73 12.58
N LYS A 386 -14.86 30.06 12.47
CA LYS A 386 -16.16 30.76 12.57
C LYS A 386 -17.17 30.32 11.52
N LYS A 387 -16.72 29.98 10.31
CA LYS A 387 -17.59 29.50 9.22
C LYS A 387 -17.90 28.01 9.27
N SER A 388 -17.16 27.22 10.04
CA SER A 388 -17.28 25.75 10.08
C SER A 388 -18.72 25.26 10.32
N SER A 389 -19.46 25.89 11.23
CA SER A 389 -20.86 25.51 11.51
C SER A 389 -21.80 25.80 10.33
N SER A 390 -21.55 26.85 9.54
CA SER A 390 -22.33 27.12 8.33
C SER A 390 -21.99 26.09 7.26
N ASN A 391 -20.69 25.91 6.99
CA ASN A 391 -20.21 24.97 5.98
C ASN A 391 -20.71 23.55 6.24
N TYR A 392 -20.72 23.10 7.50
CA TYR A 392 -21.25 21.80 7.87
C TYR A 392 -22.76 21.66 7.58
N ARG A 393 -23.55 22.72 7.84
CA ARG A 393 -24.98 22.73 7.50
C ARG A 393 -25.19 22.68 5.98
N ASP A 394 -24.38 23.41 5.23
CA ASP A 394 -24.44 23.42 3.77
C ASP A 394 -24.07 22.04 3.19
N GLU A 395 -23.02 21.40 3.71
CA GLU A 395 -22.64 20.03 3.35
C GLU A 395 -23.76 19.03 3.66
N LEU A 396 -24.41 19.13 4.83
CA LEU A 396 -25.55 18.28 5.17
C LEU A 396 -26.75 18.50 4.23
N LEU A 397 -27.00 19.74 3.80
CA LEU A 397 -28.05 20.04 2.83
C LEU A 397 -27.72 19.43 1.47
N ILE A 398 -26.47 19.56 0.99
CA ILE A 398 -26.00 18.97 -0.26
C ILE A 398 -26.09 17.44 -0.20
N ALA A 399 -25.69 16.81 0.91
CA ALA A 399 -25.81 15.37 1.07
C ALA A 399 -27.27 14.90 1.06
N LYS A 400 -28.18 15.66 1.69
CA LYS A 400 -29.63 15.37 1.67
C LYS A 400 -30.22 15.53 0.27
N THR A 401 -29.86 16.57 -0.48
CA THR A 401 -30.37 16.78 -1.85
C THR A 401 -29.84 15.71 -2.79
N ALA A 402 -28.56 15.35 -2.70
CA ALA A 402 -27.95 14.28 -3.49
C ALA A 402 -28.63 12.92 -3.22
N ASN A 403 -28.87 12.57 -1.97
CA ASN A 403 -29.58 11.34 -1.61
C ASN A 403 -31.02 11.33 -2.13
N ASN A 404 -31.73 12.45 -2.04
CA ASN A 404 -33.10 12.59 -2.59
C ASN A 404 -33.13 12.46 -4.12
N ILE A 405 -32.13 13.02 -4.82
CA ILE A 405 -31.99 12.86 -6.27
C ILE A 405 -31.70 11.40 -6.60
N TYR A 406 -30.75 10.77 -5.91
CA TYR A 406 -30.41 9.37 -6.11
C TYR A 406 -31.63 8.44 -5.88
N SER A 407 -32.39 8.65 -4.80
CA SER A 407 -33.59 7.87 -4.51
C SER A 407 -34.69 8.08 -5.54
N LYS A 408 -34.89 9.32 -6.02
CA LYS A 408 -35.86 9.63 -7.09
C LYS A 408 -35.46 8.98 -8.41
N THR A 409 -34.20 9.11 -8.82
CA THR A 409 -33.69 8.49 -10.05
C THR A 409 -33.78 6.97 -10.00
N ASN A 410 -33.49 6.36 -8.84
CA ASN A 410 -33.60 4.92 -8.67
C ASN A 410 -35.07 4.45 -8.72
N ASN A 411 -36.00 5.19 -8.11
CA ASN A 411 -37.43 4.89 -8.20
C ASN A 411 -37.96 5.03 -9.63
N ASN A 412 -37.62 6.12 -10.33
CA ASN A 412 -38.02 6.32 -11.73
C ASN A 412 -37.47 5.23 -12.65
N ASN A 413 -36.21 4.82 -12.46
CA ASN A 413 -35.61 3.73 -13.23
C ASN A 413 -36.31 2.39 -12.97
N LYS A 414 -36.72 2.10 -11.72
CA LYS A 414 -37.48 0.89 -11.40
C LYS A 414 -38.86 0.89 -12.05
N GLU A 415 -39.56 2.03 -12.04
CA GLU A 415 -40.87 2.18 -12.70
C GLU A 415 -40.76 1.99 -14.22
N LEU A 416 -39.75 2.59 -14.86
CA LEU A 416 -39.49 2.42 -16.30
C LEU A 416 -39.25 0.94 -16.67
N ILE A 417 -38.40 0.24 -15.91
CA ILE A 417 -38.12 -1.19 -16.11
C ILE A 417 -39.39 -2.04 -15.94
N GLN A 418 -40.26 -1.68 -15.00
CA GLN A 418 -41.50 -2.41 -14.74
C GLN A 418 -42.52 -2.21 -15.88
N ILE A 419 -42.64 -0.99 -16.40
CA ILE A 419 -43.49 -0.68 -17.56
C ILE A 419 -43.01 -1.44 -18.80
N GLU A 420 -41.71 -1.41 -19.09
CA GLU A 420 -41.13 -2.11 -20.25
C GLU A 420 -41.34 -3.63 -20.15
N ARG A 421 -41.16 -4.21 -18.96
CA ARG A 421 -41.46 -5.63 -18.71
C ARG A 421 -42.92 -5.96 -18.99
N GLN A 422 -43.85 -5.08 -18.62
CA GLN A 422 -45.27 -5.31 -18.81
C GLN A 422 -45.67 -5.25 -20.28
N GLN A 423 -45.08 -4.32 -21.05
CA GLN A 423 -45.25 -4.25 -22.51
C GLN A 423 -44.75 -5.52 -23.19
N GLN A 424 -43.57 -6.02 -22.81
CA GLN A 424 -43.02 -7.26 -23.38
C GLN A 424 -43.91 -8.49 -23.09
N ILE A 425 -44.49 -8.58 -21.89
CA ILE A 425 -45.43 -9.67 -21.54
C ILE A 425 -46.70 -9.59 -22.39
N GLU A 426 -47.21 -8.37 -22.62
CA GLU A 426 -48.42 -8.19 -23.43
C GLU A 426 -48.17 -8.51 -24.91
N GLU A 427 -47.01 -8.15 -25.45
CA GLU A 427 -46.57 -8.52 -26.79
C GLU A 427 -46.40 -10.04 -26.94
N GLU A 428 -45.78 -10.72 -25.97
CA GLU A 428 -45.64 -12.18 -25.97
C GLU A 428 -47.01 -12.87 -26.00
N LYS A 429 -47.98 -12.36 -25.22
CA LYS A 429 -49.34 -12.89 -25.19
C LYS A 429 -50.03 -12.75 -26.55
N LYS A 430 -49.90 -11.59 -27.21
CA LYS A 430 -50.45 -11.34 -28.56
C LYS A 430 -49.86 -12.30 -29.60
N LEU A 431 -48.55 -12.56 -29.55
CA LEU A 431 -47.89 -13.51 -30.45
C LEU A 431 -48.32 -14.96 -30.18
N LEU A 432 -48.49 -15.34 -28.91
CA LEU A 432 -48.95 -16.68 -28.54
C LEU A 432 -50.40 -16.94 -28.98
N ASP A 433 -51.27 -15.94 -28.90
CA ASP A 433 -52.65 -16.06 -29.39
C ASP A 433 -52.69 -16.17 -30.92
N LYS A 434 -51.86 -15.41 -31.65
CA LYS A 434 -51.67 -15.60 -33.11
C LYS A 434 -51.19 -17.00 -33.46
N GLN A 435 -50.27 -17.57 -32.67
CA GLN A 435 -49.78 -18.94 -32.89
C GLN A 435 -50.91 -19.96 -32.74
N LYS A 436 -51.77 -19.83 -31.73
CA LYS A 436 -52.94 -20.71 -31.55
C LYS A 436 -53.93 -20.62 -32.72
N ASP A 437 -54.12 -19.44 -33.29
CA ASP A 437 -55.01 -19.28 -34.44
C ASP A 437 -54.42 -19.91 -35.70
N LEU A 438 -53.12 -19.76 -35.94
CA LEU A 438 -52.42 -20.46 -37.02
C LEU A 438 -52.46 -21.99 -36.85
N ASP A 439 -52.33 -22.50 -35.62
CA ASP A 439 -52.43 -23.94 -35.34
C ASP A 439 -53.84 -24.49 -35.65
N LYS A 440 -54.90 -23.68 -35.47
CA LYS A 440 -56.26 -24.05 -35.90
C LYS A 440 -56.35 -24.09 -37.43
N GLU A 441 -55.83 -23.07 -38.11
CA GLU A 441 -55.81 -23.03 -39.58
C GLU A 441 -55.04 -24.21 -40.20
N MET A 442 -53.95 -24.65 -39.55
CA MET A 442 -53.20 -25.85 -39.95
C MET A 442 -54.02 -27.12 -39.81
N LYS A 443 -54.70 -27.32 -38.68
CA LYS A 443 -55.58 -28.49 -38.47
C LYS A 443 -56.71 -28.56 -39.49
N GLU A 444 -57.27 -27.41 -39.87
CA GLU A 444 -58.26 -27.34 -40.95
C GLU A 444 -57.67 -27.76 -42.30
N ALA A 445 -56.43 -27.34 -42.60
CA ALA A 445 -55.75 -27.71 -43.83
C ALA A 445 -55.35 -29.20 -43.88
N GLU A 446 -54.94 -29.77 -42.74
CA GLU A 446 -54.70 -31.22 -42.59
C GLU A 446 -55.98 -32.03 -42.81
N TYR A 447 -57.11 -31.55 -42.28
CA TYR A 447 -58.41 -32.19 -42.52
C TYR A 447 -58.78 -32.20 -44.01
N LEU A 448 -58.53 -31.11 -44.75
CA LEU A 448 -58.75 -31.06 -46.20
C LEU A 448 -57.90 -32.07 -46.96
N ILE A 449 -56.64 -32.28 -46.54
CA ILE A 449 -55.76 -33.28 -47.14
C ILE A 449 -56.26 -34.69 -46.79
N GLN A 450 -56.66 -34.94 -45.55
CA GLN A 450 -57.18 -36.24 -45.11
C GLN A 450 -58.46 -36.64 -45.86
N GLU A 451 -59.38 -35.69 -46.02
CA GLU A 451 -60.58 -35.86 -46.84
C GLU A 451 -60.23 -36.09 -48.31
N GLY A 452 -59.27 -35.33 -48.84
CA GLY A 452 -58.71 -35.53 -50.18
C GLY A 452 -58.11 -36.93 -50.38
N THR A 453 -57.34 -37.43 -49.40
CA THR A 453 -56.72 -38.76 -49.47
C THR A 453 -57.73 -39.90 -49.40
N ASN A 454 -58.78 -39.76 -48.56
CA ASN A 454 -59.86 -40.74 -48.49
C ASN A 454 -60.63 -40.83 -49.81
N ARG A 455 -60.91 -39.68 -50.45
CA ARG A 455 -61.56 -39.63 -51.77
C ARG A 455 -60.68 -40.21 -52.87
N LEU A 456 -59.36 -40.01 -52.80
CA LEU A 456 -58.43 -40.62 -53.74
C LEU A 456 -58.45 -42.15 -53.63
N GLU A 457 -58.43 -42.69 -52.41
CA GLU A 457 -58.46 -44.13 -52.15
C GLU A 457 -59.77 -44.77 -52.66
N ASN A 458 -60.91 -44.12 -52.43
CA ASN A 458 -62.20 -44.57 -52.93
C ASN A 458 -62.29 -44.48 -54.47
N GLY A 459 -61.81 -43.38 -55.07
CA GLY A 459 -61.78 -43.20 -56.51
C GLY A 459 -60.89 -44.22 -57.23
N LEU A 460 -59.77 -44.63 -56.61
CA LEU A 460 -58.89 -45.69 -57.11
C LEU A 460 -59.53 -47.08 -57.02
N LYS A 461 -60.31 -47.37 -55.97
CA LYS A 461 -61.04 -48.65 -55.82
C LYS A 461 -62.20 -48.78 -56.80
N ASN A 462 -62.88 -47.68 -57.11
CA ASN A 462 -64.10 -47.65 -57.91
C ASN A 462 -63.89 -47.26 -59.39
N GLY A 463 -62.66 -46.89 -59.79
CA GLY A 463 -62.33 -46.49 -61.17
C GLY A 463 -62.91 -45.14 -61.61
N SER A 464 -63.31 -44.28 -60.68
CA SER A 464 -63.98 -42.99 -60.96
C SER A 464 -62.97 -41.85 -61.16
N LEU A 465 -62.77 -41.43 -62.41
CA LEU A 465 -61.87 -40.32 -62.76
C LEU A 465 -62.29 -38.97 -62.14
N SER A 466 -63.59 -38.75 -61.91
CA SER A 466 -64.12 -37.51 -61.31
C SER A 466 -63.77 -37.39 -59.83
N GLU A 467 -63.80 -38.49 -59.07
CA GLU A 467 -63.41 -38.49 -57.65
C GLU A 467 -61.90 -38.30 -57.48
N ILE A 468 -61.10 -38.90 -58.37
CA ILE A 468 -59.64 -38.72 -58.40
C ILE A 468 -59.27 -37.25 -58.68
N TYR A 469 -59.98 -36.59 -59.60
CA TYR A 469 -59.74 -35.18 -59.91
C TYR A 469 -60.14 -34.26 -58.74
N ALA A 470 -61.29 -34.50 -58.10
CA ALA A 470 -61.71 -33.75 -56.92
C ALA A 470 -60.75 -33.93 -55.73
N ALA A 471 -60.26 -35.15 -55.51
CA ALA A 471 -59.24 -35.46 -54.51
C ALA A 471 -57.93 -34.69 -54.76
N LYS A 472 -57.46 -34.65 -56.02
CA LYS A 472 -56.25 -33.91 -56.41
C LYS A 472 -56.37 -32.41 -56.11
N LEU A 473 -57.53 -31.80 -56.35
CA LEU A 473 -57.77 -30.39 -56.05
C LEU A 473 -57.78 -30.11 -54.54
N LEU A 474 -58.41 -30.98 -53.74
CA LEU A 474 -58.45 -30.84 -52.27
C LEU A 474 -57.05 -30.98 -51.65
N ILE A 475 -56.25 -31.94 -52.12
CA ILE A 475 -54.87 -32.13 -51.66
C ILE A 475 -54.00 -30.94 -52.07
N ALA A 476 -54.14 -30.44 -53.31
CA ALA A 476 -53.39 -29.28 -53.77
C ALA A 476 -53.72 -28.00 -52.97
N GLY A 477 -55.01 -27.70 -52.77
CA GLY A 477 -55.46 -26.55 -51.97
C GLY A 477 -55.10 -26.68 -50.49
N GLY A 478 -55.16 -27.90 -49.93
CA GLY A 478 -54.69 -28.19 -48.58
C GLY A 478 -53.18 -27.97 -48.42
N HIS A 479 -52.36 -28.45 -49.37
CA HIS A 479 -50.92 -28.21 -49.38
C HIS A 479 -50.57 -26.73 -49.49
N GLU A 480 -51.24 -25.97 -50.37
CA GLU A 480 -51.04 -24.52 -50.48
C GLU A 480 -51.40 -23.77 -49.19
N LYS A 481 -52.50 -24.16 -48.53
CA LYS A 481 -52.87 -23.59 -47.22
C LYS A 481 -51.82 -23.94 -46.16
N ILE A 482 -51.32 -25.18 -46.12
CA ILE A 482 -50.25 -25.61 -45.20
C ILE A 482 -48.94 -24.85 -45.42
N THR A 483 -48.52 -24.66 -46.67
CA THR A 483 -47.27 -23.93 -46.95
C THR A 483 -47.38 -22.47 -46.52
N ALA A 484 -48.51 -21.81 -46.80
CA ALA A 484 -48.77 -20.44 -46.38
C ALA A 484 -48.87 -20.29 -44.85
N THR A 485 -49.54 -21.21 -44.15
CA THR A 485 -49.62 -21.18 -42.68
C THR A 485 -48.28 -21.48 -42.02
N ASN A 486 -47.49 -22.43 -42.56
CA ASN A 486 -46.16 -22.75 -42.05
C ASN A 486 -45.19 -21.56 -42.16
N GLU A 487 -45.27 -20.78 -43.23
CA GLU A 487 -44.45 -19.59 -43.40
C GLU A 487 -44.80 -18.51 -42.36
N LYS A 488 -46.10 -18.27 -42.13
CA LYS A 488 -46.57 -17.37 -41.07
C LYS A 488 -46.18 -17.87 -39.68
N GLN A 489 -46.27 -19.17 -39.43
CA GLN A 489 -45.91 -19.78 -38.15
C GLN A 489 -44.40 -19.59 -37.88
N ARG A 490 -43.55 -19.78 -38.89
CA ARG A 490 -42.10 -19.51 -38.79
C ARG A 490 -41.79 -18.05 -38.47
N GLN A 491 -42.53 -17.10 -39.06
CA GLN A 491 -42.37 -15.68 -38.76
C GLN A 491 -42.73 -15.38 -37.29
N VAL A 492 -43.87 -15.88 -36.83
CA VAL A 492 -44.32 -15.71 -35.43
C VAL A 492 -43.36 -16.35 -34.44
N THR A 493 -42.84 -17.55 -34.71
CA THR A 493 -41.85 -18.21 -33.84
C THR A 493 -40.55 -17.43 -33.78
N ASN A 494 -40.07 -16.89 -34.91
CA ASN A 494 -38.87 -16.06 -34.94
C ASN A 494 -39.04 -14.76 -34.14
N GLU A 495 -40.21 -14.13 -34.18
CA GLU A 495 -40.51 -12.95 -33.35
C GLU A 495 -40.57 -13.30 -31.86
N LEU A 496 -41.20 -14.43 -31.52
CA LEU A 496 -41.28 -14.93 -30.14
C LEU A 496 -39.89 -15.21 -29.56
N ASP A 497 -39.01 -15.86 -30.34
CA ASP A 497 -37.64 -16.18 -29.92
C ASP A 497 -36.79 -14.93 -29.75
N LYS A 498 -36.92 -13.95 -30.65
CA LYS A 498 -36.24 -12.64 -30.50
C LYS A 498 -36.68 -11.93 -29.22
N LEU A 499 -37.98 -11.96 -28.91
CA LEU A 499 -38.53 -11.30 -27.73
C LEU A 499 -38.10 -12.00 -26.43
N ARG A 500 -38.07 -13.34 -26.43
CA ARG A 500 -37.54 -14.15 -25.32
C ARG A 500 -36.05 -13.95 -25.10
N LEU A 501 -35.27 -13.81 -26.17
CA LEU A 501 -33.83 -13.53 -26.08
C LEU A 501 -33.59 -12.15 -25.46
N LYS A 502 -34.26 -11.10 -25.95
CA LYS A 502 -34.20 -9.75 -25.36
C LYS A 502 -34.51 -9.75 -23.87
N ARG A 503 -35.54 -10.48 -23.44
CA ARG A 503 -35.93 -10.60 -22.03
C ARG A 503 -34.87 -11.33 -21.20
N LYS A 504 -34.27 -12.39 -21.74
CA LYS A 504 -33.18 -13.14 -21.07
C LYS A 504 -31.95 -12.25 -20.89
N ASP A 505 -31.58 -11.49 -21.90
CA ASP A 505 -30.44 -10.57 -21.84
C ASP A 505 -30.67 -9.44 -20.83
N ALA A 506 -31.89 -8.89 -20.77
CA ALA A 506 -32.29 -7.91 -19.77
C ALA A 506 -32.19 -8.46 -18.33
N LEU A 507 -32.63 -9.70 -18.09
CA LEU A 507 -32.53 -10.36 -16.78
C LEU A 507 -31.08 -10.61 -16.35
N VAL A 508 -30.21 -11.02 -17.29
CA VAL A 508 -28.79 -11.22 -17.00
C VAL A 508 -28.11 -9.90 -16.66
N HIS A 509 -28.45 -8.82 -17.38
CA HIS A 509 -27.95 -7.48 -17.08
C HIS A 509 -28.41 -6.97 -15.70
N GLU A 510 -29.66 -7.20 -15.33
CA GLU A 510 -30.23 -6.85 -14.02
C GLU A 510 -29.58 -7.64 -12.86
N GLN A 511 -29.26 -8.92 -13.08
CA GLN A 511 -28.57 -9.75 -12.08
C GLN A 511 -27.08 -9.35 -11.93
N SER A 512 -26.42 -8.99 -13.02
CA SER A 512 -25.03 -8.51 -13.02
C SER A 512 -24.87 -7.18 -12.29
N THR A 513 -25.79 -6.24 -12.54
CA THR A 513 -25.82 -4.92 -11.88
C THR A 513 -26.14 -5.03 -10.38
N ASN A 514 -27.12 -5.85 -9.98
CA ASN A 514 -27.41 -6.10 -8.57
C ASN A 514 -26.26 -6.81 -7.82
N LYS A 515 -25.51 -7.70 -8.49
CA LYS A 515 -24.29 -8.31 -7.90
C LYS A 515 -23.17 -7.31 -7.68
N LYS A 516 -23.01 -6.31 -8.56
CA LYS A 516 -22.05 -5.21 -8.37
C LYS A 516 -22.47 -4.29 -7.22
N LEU A 517 -23.76 -4.03 -7.07
CA LEU A 517 -24.31 -3.18 -5.99
C LEU A 517 -24.25 -3.83 -4.60
N LYS A 518 -24.25 -5.16 -4.48
CA LYS A 518 -24.07 -5.87 -3.20
C LYS A 518 -22.59 -5.99 -2.75
N LYS A 519 -21.65 -5.62 -3.62
CA LYS A 519 -20.20 -5.63 -3.35
C LYS A 519 -19.64 -4.25 -3.02
N ILE A 520 -20.49 -3.21 -3.02
CA ILE A 520 -20.22 -1.86 -2.52
C ILE A 520 -21.03 -1.73 -1.24
#